data_AF-A6KJ09-F1
#
_entry.id   AF-A6KJ09-F1
#
_cell.length_a   1.000
_cell.length_b   1.000
_cell.length_c   1.000
_cell.angle_alpha   90.00
_cell.angle_beta   90.00
_cell.angle_gamma   90.00
#
_symmetry.space_group_name_H-M   'P 1'
#
loop_
_entity.id
_entity.type
_entity.pdbx_description
1 polymer ?
#
loop_
_entity_poly.entity_id
_entity_poly.type
_entity_poly.pdbx_seq_one_letter_code
_entity_poly.pdbx_strand_id
1 'polypeptide(L)'
;MEKRRMNLPTGPDTLCFDKDEFMKEDFDVDHFVSDCRKRVQLEELRDDLELYYKLLKTAMVELINKDYADFVNLSTNLVGMDKALNQLSVPLGQLREEVLSLRSSVSEGILAVEERMSKQDDIRKKKMSVLRLIQVIRSVEKIEKILNSQSSKDASSQEASRYVSLPSSSHPA
;
A
#
# COMPACT_ATOMS: atom_id res chain seq x y z
N MET A 1 14.96 -3.03 47.68
CA MET A 1 15.13 -1.69 47.09
C MET A 1 16.60 -1.55 46.74
N GLU A 2 16.90 -1.41 45.45
CA GLU A 2 18.27 -1.31 44.98
C GLU A 2 18.84 0.04 45.43
N LYS A 3 19.83 0.03 46.33
CA LYS A 3 20.56 1.24 46.74
C LYS A 3 21.24 1.77 45.47
N ARG A 4 20.63 2.77 44.83
CA ARG A 4 21.21 3.49 43.69
C ARG A 4 22.53 4.05 44.17
N ARG A 5 23.64 3.40 43.81
CA ARG A 5 24.98 3.90 44.09
C ARG A 5 25.10 5.25 43.41
N MET A 6 25.04 6.32 44.20
CA MET A 6 25.34 7.65 43.71
C MET A 6 26.80 7.62 43.30
N ASN A 7 27.08 7.76 42.00
CA ASN A 7 28.45 7.87 41.51
C ASN A 7 28.94 9.28 41.86
N LEU A 8 29.31 9.49 43.13
CA LEU A 8 29.95 10.72 43.54
C LEU A 8 31.36 10.77 42.93
N PRO A 9 31.86 11.96 42.59
CA PRO A 9 33.25 12.11 42.18
C PRO A 9 34.18 11.60 43.28
N THR A 10 35.17 10.80 42.90
CA THR A 10 36.24 10.39 43.81
C THR A 10 37.03 11.64 44.21
N GLY A 11 36.78 12.16 45.41
CA GLY A 11 37.61 13.26 45.93
C GLY A 11 39.05 12.83 46.20
N PRO A 12 39.95 13.78 46.48
CA PRO A 12 41.36 13.50 46.73
C PRO A 12 41.55 12.45 47.83
N ASP A 13 42.56 11.60 47.68
CA ASP A 13 42.96 10.61 48.71
C ASP A 13 43.56 11.28 49.96
N THR A 14 43.78 12.59 49.91
CA THR A 14 44.38 13.40 50.98
C THR A 14 43.37 13.92 51.99
N LEU A 15 42.07 13.68 51.81
CA LEU A 15 41.04 14.17 52.73
C LEU A 15 41.18 13.52 54.10
N CYS A 16 41.02 14.31 55.16
CA CYS A 16 41.09 13.83 56.54
C CYS A 16 39.89 12.97 56.99
N PHE A 17 38.89 12.76 56.12
CA PHE A 17 37.67 12.00 56.41
C PHE A 17 37.28 11.02 55.29
N ASP A 18 36.50 10.02 55.67
CA ASP A 18 35.82 9.14 54.72
C ASP A 18 34.51 9.80 54.24
N LYS A 19 34.30 9.80 52.92
CA LYS A 19 33.11 10.43 52.28
C LYS A 19 31.87 9.58 52.48
N ASP A 20 32.04 8.26 52.63
CA ASP A 20 30.93 7.33 52.81
C ASP A 20 30.21 7.56 54.15
N GLU A 21 30.86 8.24 55.11
CA GLU A 21 30.26 8.67 56.37
C GLU A 21 29.02 9.56 56.15
N PHE A 22 29.05 10.44 55.13
CA PHE A 22 27.91 11.30 54.80
C PHE A 22 26.72 10.56 54.19
N MET A 23 26.91 9.30 53.77
CA MET A 23 25.88 8.46 53.16
C MET A 23 25.23 7.49 54.15
N LYS A 24 25.69 7.51 55.42
CA LYS A 24 25.12 6.70 56.49
C LYS A 24 23.78 7.28 56.95
N GLU A 25 22.83 6.40 57.25
CA GLU A 25 21.49 6.79 57.70
C GLU A 25 21.49 7.35 59.13
N ASP A 26 22.51 7.00 59.91
CA ASP A 26 22.77 7.41 61.29
C ASP A 26 23.89 8.47 61.40
N PHE A 27 24.14 9.23 60.34
CA PHE A 27 25.16 10.27 60.34
C PHE A 27 24.92 11.30 61.45
N ASP A 28 25.89 11.43 62.35
CA ASP A 28 25.91 12.40 63.44
C ASP A 28 27.10 13.35 63.30
N VAL A 29 26.79 14.65 63.22
CA VAL A 29 27.79 15.70 62.96
C VAL A 29 28.77 15.82 64.12
N ASP A 30 28.28 15.74 65.36
CA ASP A 30 29.11 15.92 66.55
C ASP A 30 30.10 14.76 66.69
N HIS A 31 29.65 13.53 66.47
CA HIS A 31 30.47 12.33 66.39
C HIS A 31 31.51 12.42 65.27
N PHE A 32 31.09 12.80 64.06
CA PHE A 32 31.97 12.95 62.90
C PHE A 32 33.09 13.97 63.14
N VAL A 33 32.74 15.17 63.62
CA VAL A 33 33.72 16.23 63.90
C VAL A 33 34.66 15.82 65.03
N SER A 34 34.12 15.17 66.08
CA SER A 34 34.92 14.67 67.20
C SER A 34 35.95 13.63 66.74
N ASP A 35 35.56 12.69 65.88
CA ASP A 35 36.46 11.67 65.32
C ASP A 35 37.53 12.27 64.39
N CYS A 36 37.18 13.26 63.57
CA CYS A 36 38.14 13.97 62.72
C CYS A 36 39.13 14.80 63.54
N ARG A 37 38.69 15.47 64.61
CA ARG A 37 39.57 16.25 65.51
C ARG A 37 40.60 15.42 66.27
N LYS A 38 40.41 14.09 66.38
CA LYS A 38 41.45 13.20 66.93
C LYS A 38 42.67 13.07 66.00
N ARG A 39 42.52 13.41 64.71
CA ARG A 39 43.54 13.23 63.66
C ARG A 39 44.11 14.55 63.13
N VAL A 40 43.27 15.57 62.97
CA VAL A 40 43.62 16.86 62.33
C VAL A 40 43.10 18.08 63.11
N GLN A 41 43.64 19.26 62.82
CA GLN A 41 43.13 20.53 63.36
C GLN A 41 41.79 20.91 62.71
N LEU A 42 41.01 21.77 63.37
CA LEU A 42 39.68 22.14 62.89
C LEU A 42 39.75 22.92 61.57
N GLU A 43 40.80 23.73 61.41
CA GLU A 43 41.09 24.51 60.22
C GLU A 43 41.34 23.59 59.01
N GLU A 44 42.12 22.53 59.19
CA GLU A 44 42.39 21.53 58.15
C GLU A 44 41.12 20.76 57.77
N LEU A 45 40.31 20.35 58.76
CA LEU A 45 39.00 19.74 58.50
C LEU A 45 38.07 20.68 57.71
N ARG A 46 38.03 21.98 58.07
CA ARG A 46 37.23 22.98 57.35
C ARG A 46 37.69 23.10 55.89
N ASP A 47 38.99 23.20 55.67
CA ASP A 47 39.55 23.38 54.33
C ASP A 47 39.30 22.15 53.45
N ASP A 48 39.41 20.94 54.01
CA ASP A 48 39.06 19.68 53.34
C ASP A 48 37.56 19.56 53.02
N LEU A 49 36.69 20.00 53.94
CA LEU A 49 35.24 20.05 53.69
C LEU A 49 34.89 21.04 52.59
N GLU A 50 35.53 22.22 52.57
CA GLU A 50 35.32 23.22 51.52
C GLU A 50 35.81 22.70 50.16
N LEU A 51 36.96 22.03 50.13
CA LEU A 51 37.50 21.39 48.92
C LEU A 51 36.52 20.33 48.39
N TYR A 52 36.03 19.45 49.26
CA TYR A 52 35.10 18.40 48.87
C TYR A 52 33.75 18.97 48.40
N TYR A 53 33.25 20.03 49.04
CA TYR A 53 32.04 20.73 48.61
C TYR A 53 32.18 21.32 47.20
N LYS A 54 33.31 21.98 46.91
CA LYS A 54 33.58 22.54 45.57
C LYS A 54 33.62 21.45 44.51
N LEU A 55 34.27 20.32 44.81
CA LEU A 55 34.31 19.16 43.92
C LEU A 55 32.90 18.63 43.63
N LEU A 56 32.09 18.44 44.68
CA LEU A 56 30.73 17.92 44.54
C LEU A 56 29.86 18.86 43.73
N LYS A 57 29.97 20.18 43.95
CA LYS A 57 29.24 21.20 43.19
C LYS A 57 29.59 21.14 41.70
N THR A 58 30.88 21.02 41.36
CA THR A 58 31.33 20.89 39.97
C THR A 58 30.80 19.61 39.33
N ALA A 59 30.96 18.47 39.99
CA ALA A 59 30.48 17.20 39.47
C ALA A 59 28.96 17.15 39.28
N MET A 60 28.19 17.82 40.15
CA MET A 60 26.74 17.96 39.97
C MET A 60 26.40 18.72 38.69
N VAL A 61 27.09 19.84 38.43
CA VAL A 61 26.91 20.62 37.20
C VAL A 61 27.30 19.81 35.97
N GLU A 62 28.41 19.06 36.04
CA GLU A 62 28.84 18.18 34.94
C GLU A 62 27.85 17.06 34.66
N LEU A 63 27.26 16.45 35.70
CA LEU A 63 26.25 15.40 35.55
C LEU A 63 24.98 15.94 34.89
N ILE A 64 24.53 17.13 35.30
CA ILE A 64 23.40 17.83 34.66
C ILE A 64 23.73 18.17 33.20
N ASN A 65 24.93 18.68 32.93
CA ASN A 65 25.35 19.05 31.58
C ASN A 65 25.48 17.83 30.66
N LYS A 66 25.94 16.70 31.19
CA LYS A 66 25.99 15.43 30.46
C LYS A 66 24.59 14.97 30.06
N ASP A 67 23.68 14.91 31.03
CA ASP A 67 22.29 14.50 30.77
C ASP A 67 21.59 15.49 29.81
N TYR A 68 21.92 16.78 29.91
CA TYR A 68 21.43 17.80 28.99
C TYR A 68 21.93 17.58 27.56
N ALA A 69 23.21 17.26 27.36
CA ALA A 69 23.75 16.97 26.03
C ALA A 69 23.08 15.74 25.41
N ASP A 70 22.84 14.69 26.20
CA ASP A 70 22.13 13.49 25.75
C ASP A 70 20.68 13.81 25.37
N PHE A 71 19.99 14.65 26.15
CA PHE A 71 18.63 15.10 25.85
C PHE A 71 18.56 15.95 24.56
N VAL A 72 19.50 16.87 24.36
CA VAL A 72 19.58 17.70 23.15
C VAL A 72 19.87 16.84 21.92
N ASN A 73 20.77 15.86 22.02
CA ASN A 73 21.05 14.93 20.93
C ASN A 73 19.82 14.09 20.58
N LEU A 74 19.13 13.55 21.59
CA LEU A 74 17.93 12.75 21.38
C LEU A 74 16.81 13.57 20.73
N SER A 75 16.55 14.78 21.23
CA SER A 75 15.53 15.66 20.66
C SER A 75 15.85 16.08 19.22
N THR A 76 17.11 16.37 18.92
CA THR A 76 17.57 16.68 17.55
C THR A 76 17.38 15.48 16.61
N ASN A 77 17.75 14.27 17.06
CA ASN A 77 17.56 13.05 16.29
C ASN A 77 16.07 12.75 16.05
N LEU A 78 15.21 12.97 17.04
CA LEU A 78 13.77 12.77 16.91
C LEU A 78 13.15 13.71 15.88
N VAL A 79 13.53 14.99 15.91
CA VAL A 79 13.10 15.97 14.88
C VAL A 79 13.64 15.61 13.50
N GLY A 80 14.89 15.11 13.43
CA GLY A 80 15.46 14.59 12.18
C GLY A 80 14.69 13.40 11.63
N MET A 81 14.28 12.48 12.50
CA MET A 81 13.47 11.32 12.15
C MET A 81 12.09 11.72 11.63
N ASP A 82 11.41 12.67 12.28
CA ASP A 82 10.12 13.18 11.82
C ASP A 82 10.20 13.77 10.40
N LYS A 83 11.28 14.51 10.10
CA LYS A 83 11.54 15.00 8.74
C LYS A 83 11.72 13.86 7.73
N ALA A 84 12.51 12.84 8.07
CA ALA A 84 12.72 11.69 7.19
C ALA A 84 11.42 10.90 6.97
N LEU A 85 10.59 10.76 8.01
CA LEU A 85 9.29 10.12 7.92
C LEU A 85 8.36 10.89 6.99
N ASN A 86 8.29 12.22 7.13
CA ASN A 86 7.49 13.08 6.25
C ASN A 86 7.99 13.08 4.80
N GLN A 87 9.31 13.01 4.58
CA GLN A 87 9.89 12.85 3.26
C GLN A 87 9.52 11.52 2.59
N LEU A 88 9.20 10.49 3.36
CA LEU A 88 8.79 9.19 2.84
C LEU A 88 7.26 9.05 2.71
N SER A 89 6.49 9.60 3.66
CA SER A 89 5.04 9.42 3.72
C SER A 89 4.32 10.04 2.52
N VAL A 90 4.77 11.23 2.09
CA VAL A 90 4.20 11.95 0.95
C VAL A 90 4.37 11.18 -0.36
N PRO A 91 5.60 10.80 -0.79
CA PRO A 91 5.77 10.05 -2.03
C PRO A 91 5.12 8.66 -1.98
N LEU A 92 5.06 8.00 -0.82
CA LEU A 92 4.30 6.75 -0.69
C LEU A 92 2.80 6.96 -0.87
N GLY A 93 2.25 8.06 -0.35
CA GLY A 93 0.86 8.45 -0.58
C GLY A 93 0.56 8.68 -2.05
N GLN A 94 1.43 9.44 -2.73
CA GLN A 94 1.34 9.70 -4.18
C GLN A 94 1.42 8.41 -5.00
N LEU A 95 2.39 7.55 -4.72
CA LEU A 95 2.54 6.25 -5.39
C LEU A 95 1.29 5.38 -5.19
N ARG A 96 0.69 5.40 -4.00
CA ARG A 96 -0.58 4.68 -3.74
C ARG A 96 -1.69 5.20 -4.64
N GLU A 97 -1.83 6.52 -4.78
CA GLU A 97 -2.84 7.13 -5.64
C GLU A 97 -2.60 6.80 -7.13
N GLU A 98 -1.36 6.86 -7.60
CA GLU A 98 -0.99 6.49 -8.97
C GLU A 98 -1.33 5.03 -9.27
N VAL A 99 -1.01 4.09 -8.36
CA VAL A 99 -1.34 2.68 -8.51
C VAL A 99 -2.85 2.45 -8.55
N LEU A 100 -3.62 3.13 -7.69
CA LEU A 100 -5.08 3.04 -7.69
C LEU A 100 -5.69 3.59 -8.98
N SER A 101 -5.18 4.71 -9.48
CA SER A 101 -5.57 5.32 -10.75
C SER A 101 -5.29 4.38 -11.92
N LEU A 102 -4.06 3.84 -12.00
CA LEU A 102 -3.67 2.88 -13.02
C LEU A 102 -4.57 1.63 -13.00
N ARG A 103 -4.83 1.07 -11.81
CA ARG A 103 -5.74 -0.08 -11.65
C ARG A 103 -7.14 0.24 -12.17
N SER A 104 -7.65 1.45 -11.90
CA SER A 104 -8.95 1.89 -12.41
C SER A 104 -8.96 1.96 -13.93
N SER A 105 -7.96 2.60 -14.53
CA SER A 105 -7.81 2.71 -15.99
C SER A 105 -7.70 1.35 -16.67
N VAL A 106 -6.96 0.41 -16.08
CA VAL A 106 -6.86 -0.97 -16.59
C VAL A 106 -8.20 -1.68 -16.50
N SER A 107 -8.93 -1.53 -15.39
CA SER A 107 -10.25 -2.15 -15.21
C SER A 107 -11.28 -1.61 -16.21
N GLU A 108 -11.26 -0.30 -16.46
CA GLU A 108 -12.09 0.34 -17.49
C GLU A 108 -11.75 -0.20 -18.89
N GLY A 109 -10.46 -0.34 -19.19
CA GLY A 109 -9.99 -0.93 -20.45
C GLY A 109 -10.47 -2.37 -20.64
N ILE A 110 -10.44 -3.19 -19.59
CA ILE A 110 -10.95 -4.57 -19.63
C ILE A 110 -12.45 -4.58 -19.93
N LEU A 111 -13.24 -3.77 -19.22
CA LEU A 111 -14.69 -3.68 -19.44
C LEU A 111 -15.03 -3.22 -20.86
N ALA A 112 -14.29 -2.25 -21.39
CA ALA A 112 -14.47 -1.79 -22.76
C ALA A 112 -14.17 -2.91 -23.78
N VAL A 113 -13.11 -3.70 -23.56
CA VAL A 113 -12.78 -4.85 -24.41
C VAL A 113 -13.88 -5.91 -24.36
N GLU A 114 -14.35 -6.28 -23.16
CA GLU A 114 -15.44 -7.24 -22.98
C GLU A 114 -16.73 -6.80 -23.68
N GLU A 115 -17.11 -5.54 -23.56
CA GLU A 115 -18.27 -4.97 -24.23
C GLU A 115 -18.13 -5.06 -25.76
N ARG A 116 -16.94 -4.73 -26.29
CA ARG A 116 -16.65 -4.85 -27.73
C ARG A 116 -16.71 -6.28 -28.22
N MET A 117 -16.19 -7.23 -27.43
CA MET A 117 -16.26 -8.65 -27.76
C MET A 117 -17.71 -9.16 -27.80
N SER A 118 -18.54 -8.76 -26.84
CA SER A 118 -19.98 -9.09 -26.84
C SER A 118 -20.68 -8.53 -28.08
N LYS A 119 -20.45 -7.25 -28.41
CA LYS A 119 -21.00 -6.63 -29.63
C LYS A 119 -20.54 -7.36 -30.90
N GLN A 120 -19.27 -7.80 -30.95
CA GLN A 120 -18.75 -8.54 -32.09
C GLN A 120 -19.42 -9.91 -32.25
N ASP A 121 -19.69 -10.61 -31.15
CA ASP A 121 -20.41 -11.90 -31.16
C ASP A 121 -21.85 -11.73 -31.67
N ASP A 122 -22.56 -10.70 -31.22
CA ASP A 122 -23.91 -10.37 -31.70
C ASP A 122 -23.93 -10.05 -33.19
N ILE A 123 -22.95 -9.30 -33.69
CA ILE A 123 -22.80 -9.02 -35.12
C ILE A 123 -22.55 -10.32 -35.90
N ARG A 124 -21.70 -11.23 -35.40
CA ARG A 124 -21.46 -12.53 -36.03
C ARG A 124 -22.74 -13.37 -36.10
N LYS A 125 -23.52 -13.43 -35.02
CA LYS A 125 -24.82 -14.11 -34.97
C LYS A 125 -25.79 -13.53 -36.01
N LYS A 126 -25.96 -12.21 -36.04
CA LYS A 126 -26.81 -11.53 -37.03
C LYS A 126 -26.37 -11.80 -38.46
N LYS A 127 -25.06 -11.74 -38.74
CA LYS A 127 -24.49 -12.07 -40.06
C LYS A 127 -24.85 -13.50 -40.47
N MET A 128 -24.72 -14.46 -39.55
CA MET A 128 -25.07 -15.86 -39.83
C MET A 128 -26.56 -16.04 -40.13
N SER A 129 -27.45 -15.36 -39.39
CA SER A 129 -28.89 -15.37 -39.66
C SER A 129 -29.24 -14.83 -41.05
N VAL A 130 -28.60 -13.72 -41.47
CA VAL A 130 -28.81 -13.15 -42.82
C VAL A 130 -28.34 -14.12 -43.90
N LEU A 131 -27.16 -14.73 -43.74
CA LEU A 131 -26.65 -15.72 -44.71
C LEU A 131 -27.59 -16.93 -44.84
N ARG A 132 -28.14 -17.40 -43.72
CA ARG A 132 -29.16 -18.46 -43.71
C ARG A 132 -30.42 -18.04 -44.44
N LEU A 133 -30.91 -16.81 -44.22
CA LEU A 133 -32.10 -16.29 -44.91
C LEU A 133 -31.87 -16.21 -46.43
N ILE A 134 -30.71 -15.75 -46.88
CA ILE A 134 -30.34 -15.73 -48.31
C ILE A 134 -30.38 -17.15 -48.89
N GLN A 135 -29.88 -18.14 -48.15
CA GLN A 135 -29.92 -19.54 -48.60
C GLN A 135 -31.35 -20.08 -48.69
N VAL A 136 -32.24 -19.71 -47.77
CA VAL A 136 -33.67 -20.04 -47.84
C VAL A 136 -34.30 -19.41 -49.07
N ILE A 137 -34.10 -18.11 -49.31
CA ILE A 137 -34.65 -17.40 -50.49
C ILE A 137 -34.23 -18.09 -51.79
N ARG A 138 -32.92 -18.37 -51.96
CA ARG A 138 -32.42 -19.10 -53.15
C ARG A 138 -33.04 -20.49 -53.30
N SER A 139 -33.31 -21.16 -52.18
CA SER A 139 -33.95 -22.48 -52.19
C SER A 139 -35.41 -22.37 -52.64
N VAL A 140 -36.14 -21.34 -52.17
CA VAL A 140 -37.51 -21.06 -52.61
C VAL A 140 -37.56 -20.68 -54.09
N GLU A 141 -36.69 -19.78 -54.57
CA GLU A 141 -36.58 -19.42 -56.00
C GLU A 141 -36.32 -20.66 -56.88
N LYS A 142 -35.51 -21.61 -56.39
CA LYS A 142 -35.25 -22.87 -57.10
C LYS A 142 -36.49 -23.76 -57.14
N ILE A 143 -37.22 -23.87 -56.04
CA ILE A 143 -38.49 -24.60 -55.98
C ILE A 143 -39.51 -23.97 -56.94
N GLU A 144 -39.64 -22.65 -56.95
CA GLU A 144 -40.55 -21.92 -57.84
C GLU A 144 -40.21 -22.15 -59.32
N LYS A 145 -38.93 -22.08 -59.71
CA LYS A 145 -38.49 -22.40 -61.06
C LYS A 145 -38.83 -23.83 -61.47
N ILE A 146 -38.64 -24.80 -60.56
CA ILE A 146 -39.02 -26.19 -60.82
C ILE A 146 -40.53 -26.30 -61.01
N LEU A 147 -41.33 -25.66 -60.16
CA LEU A 147 -42.79 -25.68 -60.23
C LEU A 147 -43.31 -25.09 -61.55
N ASN A 148 -42.80 -23.93 -61.96
CA ASN A 148 -43.18 -23.26 -63.21
C ASN A 148 -42.73 -24.04 -64.45
N SER A 149 -41.62 -24.78 -64.36
CA SER A 149 -41.19 -25.68 -65.45
C SER A 149 -42.07 -26.92 -65.62
N GLN A 150 -42.80 -27.33 -64.56
CA GLN A 150 -43.77 -28.43 -64.64
C GLN A 150 -45.12 -27.95 -65.16
N SER A 151 -45.62 -26.79 -64.71
CA SER A 151 -46.89 -26.23 -65.21
C SER A 151 -46.86 -25.92 -66.71
N SER A 152 -45.70 -25.49 -67.23
CA SER A 152 -45.49 -25.28 -68.68
C SER A 152 -45.43 -26.59 -69.48
N LYS A 153 -44.95 -27.69 -68.89
CA LYS A 153 -45.02 -29.03 -69.50
C LYS A 153 -46.45 -29.59 -69.49
N ASP A 154 -47.21 -29.34 -68.44
CA ASP A 154 -48.61 -29.76 -68.36
C ASP A 154 -49.49 -28.96 -69.34
N ALA A 155 -49.25 -27.65 -69.50
CA ALA A 155 -49.98 -26.81 -70.46
C ALA A 155 -49.70 -27.19 -71.93
N SER A 156 -48.43 -27.47 -72.27
CA SER A 156 -48.06 -27.95 -73.62
C SER A 156 -48.57 -29.37 -73.91
N SER A 157 -48.70 -30.22 -72.89
CA SER A 157 -49.35 -31.53 -73.00
C SER A 157 -50.87 -31.42 -73.20
N GLN A 158 -51.52 -30.42 -72.59
CA GLN A 158 -52.95 -30.15 -72.80
C GLN A 158 -53.26 -29.51 -74.18
N GLU A 159 -52.41 -28.61 -74.68
CA GLU A 159 -52.57 -28.06 -76.04
C GLU A 159 -52.31 -29.12 -77.13
N ALA A 160 -51.31 -29.98 -76.97
CA ALA A 160 -51.09 -31.11 -77.87
C ALA A 160 -52.29 -32.08 -77.91
N SER A 161 -52.96 -32.30 -76.76
CA SER A 161 -54.19 -33.11 -76.71
C SER A 161 -55.40 -32.40 -77.36
N ARG A 162 -55.43 -31.07 -77.40
CA ARG A 162 -56.53 -30.28 -78.01
C ARG A 162 -56.48 -30.27 -79.54
N TYR A 163 -55.27 -30.28 -80.13
CA TYR A 163 -55.10 -30.35 -81.59
C TYR A 163 -55.30 -31.76 -82.18
N VAL A 164 -55.23 -32.81 -81.36
CA VAL A 164 -55.48 -34.20 -81.81
C VAL A 164 -56.99 -34.54 -81.92
N SER A 165 -57.88 -33.64 -81.48
CA SER A 165 -59.33 -33.93 -81.40
C SER A 165 -60.21 -33.29 -82.50
N LEU A 166 -59.64 -32.73 -83.57
CA LEU A 166 -60.43 -32.29 -84.74
C LEU A 166 -60.73 -33.51 -85.64
N PRO A 167 -62.00 -33.92 -85.84
CA PRO A 167 -62.32 -34.97 -86.81
C PRO A 167 -62.13 -34.39 -88.21
N SER A 168 -61.19 -34.96 -88.96
CA SER A 168 -61.13 -34.82 -90.41
C SER A 168 -62.33 -35.54 -91.01
N SER A 169 -63.44 -34.84 -91.27
CA SER A 169 -64.46 -35.32 -92.22
C SER A 169 -64.27 -34.62 -93.55
N SER A 170 -63.36 -35.19 -94.34
CA SER A 170 -63.38 -35.10 -95.79
C SER A 170 -64.49 -35.98 -96.33
N HIS A 171 -65.35 -35.46 -97.21
CA HIS A 171 -65.78 -36.22 -98.40
C HIS A 171 -66.42 -35.31 -99.47
N PRO A 172 -66.40 -35.75 -100.75
CA PRO A 172 -66.37 -34.90 -101.93
C PRO A 172 -67.67 -35.02 -102.76
N ALA A 173 -67.65 -34.33 -103.91
CA ALA A 173 -68.65 -34.21 -104.96
C ALA A 173 -69.62 -33.04 -104.80
#